data_AF-A0A1G6D6T0-F1
#
_entry.id   AF-A0A1G6D6T0-F1
#
_cell.length_a   1.000
_cell.length_b   1.000
_cell.length_c   1.000
_cell.angle_alpha   90.00
_cell.angle_beta   90.00
_cell.angle_gamma   90.00
#
_symmetry.space_group_name_H-M   'P 1'
#
loop_
_entity.id
_entity.type
_entity.pdbx_description
1 polymer ?
#
loop_
_entity_poly.entity_id
_entity_poly.type
_entity_poly.pdbx_seq_one_letter_code
_entity_poly.pdbx_strand_id
1 'polypeptide(L)'
;MNTFLYGILNIIARAHTYILSLNDAYETYFTDKELHFIVIGAIGMIMVFLIHPLFTLLAKTDHVLVITWIYVFTLVLLITFAIEIGQKVSHSGVMDFKDIVFGIWGFMLMFLIFALIRGIIIGIIHLIKDR
;
A
#
# COMPACT_ATOMS: atom_id res chain seq x y z
N MET A 1 -11.89 -20.44 0.49
CA MET A 1 -12.06 -19.13 -0.19
C MET A 1 -12.25 -18.09 0.89
N ASN A 2 -11.28 -17.21 1.07
CA ASN A 2 -10.81 -16.78 2.39
C ASN A 2 -11.69 -15.72 3.07
N THR A 3 -12.23 -16.06 4.24
CA THR A 3 -13.07 -15.26 5.14
C THR A 3 -12.56 -13.84 5.39
N PHE A 4 -11.24 -13.66 5.33
CA PHE A 4 -10.56 -12.37 5.50
C PHE A 4 -10.85 -11.38 4.36
N LEU A 5 -10.82 -11.81 3.10
CA LEU A 5 -11.10 -10.94 1.95
C LEU A 5 -12.56 -10.50 1.93
N TYR A 6 -13.48 -11.42 2.20
CA TYR A 6 -14.89 -11.06 2.37
C TYR A 6 -15.09 -10.09 3.52
N GLY A 7 -14.31 -10.21 4.61
CA GLY A 7 -14.31 -9.24 5.70
C GLY A 7 -13.92 -7.83 5.25
N ILE A 8 -12.79 -7.69 4.56
CA ILE A 8 -12.32 -6.40 4.05
C ILE A 8 -13.30 -5.82 3.03
N LEU A 9 -13.73 -6.63 2.06
CA LEU A 9 -14.67 -6.20 1.03
C LEU A 9 -16.01 -5.75 1.63
N ASN A 10 -16.49 -6.43 2.67
CA ASN A 10 -17.71 -6.05 3.39
C ASN A 10 -17.54 -4.73 4.15
N ILE A 11 -16.37 -4.49 4.76
CA ILE A 11 -16.08 -3.19 5.40
C ILE A 11 -16.10 -2.06 4.37
N ILE A 12 -15.43 -2.25 3.23
CA ILE A 12 -15.39 -1.26 2.15
C ILE A 12 -16.80 -1.01 1.60
N ALA A 13 -17.56 -2.08 1.35
CA ALA A 13 -18.93 -1.97 0.86
C ALA A 13 -19.83 -1.22 1.85
N ARG A 14 -19.74 -1.51 3.15
CA ARG A 14 -20.50 -0.81 4.19
C ARG A 14 -20.14 0.68 4.25
N ALA A 15 -18.86 1.01 4.19
CA ALA A 15 -18.40 2.40 4.18
C ALA A 15 -18.96 3.15 2.95
N HIS A 16 -18.92 2.53 1.77
CA HIS A 16 -19.48 3.10 0.55
C HIS A 16 -20.99 3.34 0.65
N THR A 17 -21.75 2.33 1.10
CA THR A 17 -23.20 2.46 1.30
C THR A 17 -23.55 3.51 2.35
N TYR A 18 -22.76 3.62 3.42
CA TYR A 18 -22.97 4.65 4.44
C TYR A 18 -22.77 6.06 3.89
N ILE A 19 -21.72 6.28 3.10
CA ILE A 19 -21.46 7.58 2.47
C ILE A 19 -22.59 7.95 1.50
N LEU A 20 -23.10 6.99 0.71
CA LEU A 20 -24.27 7.21 -0.14
C LEU A 20 -25.51 7.59 0.67
N SER A 21 -25.77 6.90 1.78
CA SER A 21 -26.93 7.22 2.63
C SER A 21 -26.86 8.63 3.22
N LEU A 22 -25.66 9.16 3.50
CA LEU A 22 -25.48 10.54 3.91
C LEU A 22 -25.78 11.50 2.76
N ASN A 23 -25.27 11.21 1.56
CA ASN A 23 -25.53 12.02 0.37
C ASN A 23 -27.04 12.16 0.08
N ASP A 24 -27.77 11.05 0.20
CA ASP A 24 -29.21 11.00 -0.03
C ASP A 24 -30.01 11.71 1.09
N ALA A 25 -29.54 11.65 2.35
CA ALA A 25 -30.22 12.24 3.51
C ALA A 25 -30.09 13.76 3.60
N TYR A 26 -29.04 14.36 3.02
CA TYR A 26 -28.82 15.81 3.04
C TYR A 26 -29.41 16.54 1.81
N GLU A 27 -30.23 15.87 0.99
CA GLU A 27 -30.75 16.37 -0.31
C GLU A 27 -29.64 16.83 -1.28
N THR A 28 -28.40 16.45 -1.00
CA THR A 28 -27.26 16.71 -1.87
C THR A 28 -27.27 15.67 -2.98
N TYR A 29 -27.77 16.03 -4.16
CA TYR A 29 -27.79 15.14 -5.33
C TYR A 29 -26.42 15.04 -6.02
N PHE A 30 -25.32 14.87 -5.27
CA PHE A 30 -24.02 14.67 -5.90
C PHE A 30 -24.03 13.38 -6.72
N THR A 31 -23.51 13.48 -7.94
CA THR A 31 -23.26 12.31 -8.77
C THR A 31 -22.12 11.48 -8.17
N ASP A 32 -22.08 10.19 -8.50
CA ASP A 32 -21.00 9.28 -8.06
C ASP A 32 -19.59 9.86 -8.32
N LYS A 33 -19.40 10.57 -9.43
CA LYS A 33 -18.12 11.20 -9.79
C LYS A 33 -17.78 12.39 -8.89
N GLU A 34 -18.75 13.24 -8.58
CA GLU A 34 -18.56 14.41 -7.70
C GLU A 34 -18.28 13.96 -6.27
N LEU A 35 -19.01 12.95 -5.80
CA LEU A 35 -18.80 12.36 -4.48
C LEU A 35 -17.41 11.72 -4.38
N HIS A 36 -16.97 10.97 -5.39
CA HIS A 36 -15.60 10.45 -5.47
C HIS A 36 -14.55 11.56 -5.47
N PHE A 37 -14.76 12.64 -6.23
CA PHE A 37 -13.83 13.77 -6.25
C PHE A 37 -13.62 14.35 -4.84
N ILE A 38 -14.71 14.60 -4.11
CA ILE A 38 -14.67 15.16 -2.76
C ILE A 38 -14.06 14.16 -1.77
N VAL A 39 -14.57 12.92 -1.74
CA VAL A 39 -14.16 11.90 -0.76
C VAL A 39 -12.70 11.51 -0.97
N ILE A 40 -12.29 11.20 -2.20
CA ILE A 40 -10.90 10.81 -2.49
C ILE A 40 -9.96 11.99 -2.29
N GLY A 41 -10.36 13.21 -2.68
CA GLY A 41 -9.58 14.42 -2.43
C GLY A 41 -9.36 14.67 -0.94
N ALA A 42 -10.41 14.55 -0.12
CA ALA A 42 -10.34 14.71 1.33
C ALA A 42 -9.47 13.63 1.99
N ILE A 43 -9.67 12.35 1.63
CA ILE A 43 -8.84 11.24 2.12
C ILE A 43 -7.37 11.47 1.75
N GLY A 44 -7.09 11.91 0.52
CA GLY A 44 -5.74 12.26 0.07
C GLY A 44 -5.08 13.32 0.95
N MET A 45 -5.78 14.42 1.24
CA MET A 45 -5.26 15.47 2.11
C MET A 45 -5.04 14.99 3.55
N ILE A 46 -5.96 14.19 4.10
CA ILE A 46 -5.80 13.59 5.43
C ILE A 46 -4.54 12.70 5.46
N MET A 47 -4.34 11.86 4.43
CA MET A 47 -3.13 11.04 4.33
C MET A 47 -1.86 11.90 4.28
N VAL A 48 -1.85 13.04 3.58
CA VAL A 48 -0.70 13.95 3.59
C VAL A 48 -0.41 14.43 5.02
N PHE A 49 -1.43 14.90 5.75
CA PHE A 49 -1.24 15.38 7.12
C PHE A 49 -0.78 14.29 8.10
N LEU A 50 -1.12 13.02 7.87
CA LEU A 50 -0.70 11.90 8.71
C LEU A 50 0.69 11.36 8.32
N ILE A 51 0.94 11.16 7.03
CA ILE A 51 2.15 10.49 6.52
C ILE A 51 3.33 11.46 6.45
N HIS A 52 3.12 12.72 6.07
CA HIS A 52 4.20 13.70 5.96
C HIS A 52 5.01 13.91 7.25
N PRO A 53 4.41 14.12 8.44
CA PRO A 53 5.18 14.25 9.67
C PRO A 53 5.90 12.96 10.05
N LEU A 54 5.29 11.80 9.82
CA LEU A 54 5.92 10.48 10.04
C LEU A 54 7.17 10.31 9.18
N PHE A 55 7.09 10.61 7.89
CA PHE A 55 8.22 10.49 6.97
C PHE A 55 9.29 11.52 7.27
N THR A 56 8.90 12.74 7.68
CA THR A 56 9.85 13.76 8.12
C THR A 56 10.61 13.30 9.37
N LEU A 57 9.94 12.65 10.33
CA LEU A 57 10.58 12.07 11.52
C LEU A 57 11.58 10.96 11.15
N LEU A 58 11.19 10.04 10.26
CA LEU A 58 12.07 8.97 9.78
C LEU A 58 13.28 9.54 9.02
N ALA A 59 13.09 10.56 8.19
CA ALA A 59 14.18 11.20 7.45
C ALA A 59 15.16 11.91 8.38
N LYS A 60 14.66 12.61 9.40
CA LYS A 60 15.49 13.29 10.42
C LYS A 60 16.28 12.35 11.31
N THR A 61 15.88 11.08 11.41
CA THR A 61 16.53 10.05 12.23
C THR A 61 17.38 9.08 11.40
N ASP A 62 17.77 9.47 10.17
CA ASP A 62 18.57 8.67 9.22
C ASP A 62 17.91 7.35 8.76
N HIS A 63 16.59 7.21 8.91
CA HIS A 63 15.81 6.04 8.47
C HIS A 63 15.25 6.19 7.05
N VAL A 64 15.96 6.90 6.16
CA VAL A 64 15.51 7.11 4.77
C VAL A 64 15.25 5.79 4.03
N LEU A 65 16.03 4.74 4.32
CA LEU A 65 15.82 3.41 3.75
C LEU A 65 14.43 2.83 4.10
N VAL A 66 13.90 3.13 5.29
CA VAL A 66 12.55 2.69 5.71
C VAL A 66 11.49 3.40 4.89
N ILE A 67 11.67 4.71 4.63
CA ILE A 67 10.75 5.49 3.78
C ILE A 67 10.73 4.89 2.37
N THR A 68 11.90 4.65 1.78
CA THR A 68 12.02 4.01 0.46
C THR A 68 11.37 2.64 0.45
N TRP A 69 11.58 1.84 1.50
CA TRP A 69 10.99 0.51 1.62
C TRP A 69 9.46 0.56 1.66
N ILE A 70 8.86 1.44 2.49
CA ILE A 70 7.41 1.62 2.57
C ILE A 70 6.86 2.01 1.20
N TYR A 71 7.48 2.99 0.54
CA TYR A 71 7.07 3.45 -0.79
C TYR A 71 7.10 2.30 -1.82
N VAL A 72 8.23 1.59 -1.93
CA VAL A 72 8.36 0.47 -2.87
C VAL A 72 7.38 -0.66 -2.53
N PHE A 73 7.19 -0.98 -1.24
CA PHE A 73 6.22 -1.98 -0.80
C PHE A 73 4.80 -1.63 -1.25
N THR A 74 4.38 -0.37 -1.08
CA THR A 74 3.05 0.08 -1.54
C THR A 74 2.89 -0.02 -3.06
N LEU A 75 3.94 0.27 -3.82
CA LEU A 75 3.94 0.11 -5.28
C LEU A 75 3.86 -1.37 -5.70
N VAL A 76 4.62 -2.25 -5.05
CA VAL A 76 4.57 -3.70 -5.31
C VAL A 76 3.17 -4.24 -5.05
N LEU A 77 2.52 -3.82 -3.95
CA LEU A 77 1.12 -4.16 -3.70
C LEU A 77 0.20 -3.68 -4.83
N LEU A 78 0.28 -2.41 -5.22
CA LEU A 78 -0.55 -1.85 -6.29
C LEU A 78 -0.35 -2.59 -7.61
N ILE A 79 0.89 -2.88 -7.98
CA ILE A 79 1.25 -3.55 -9.24
C ILE A 79 0.78 -5.00 -9.25
N THR A 80 0.99 -5.76 -8.17
CA THR A 80 0.54 -7.16 -8.07
C THR A 80 -0.97 -7.26 -8.18
N PHE A 81 -1.73 -6.39 -7.49
CA PHE A 81 -3.19 -6.31 -7.68
C PHE A 81 -3.58 -5.94 -9.12
N ALA A 82 -2.90 -4.96 -9.74
CA ALA A 82 -3.19 -4.53 -11.09
C ALA A 82 -2.95 -5.65 -12.13
N ILE A 83 -1.89 -6.44 -11.96
CA ILE A 83 -1.59 -7.59 -12.83
C ILE A 83 -2.70 -8.65 -12.72
N GLU A 84 -3.09 -9.04 -11.50
CA GLU A 84 -4.13 -10.05 -11.27
C GLU A 84 -5.50 -9.63 -11.82
N ILE A 85 -5.88 -8.37 -11.61
CA ILE A 85 -7.11 -7.80 -12.18
C ILE A 85 -6.99 -7.76 -13.71
N GLY A 86 -5.84 -7.35 -14.23
CA GLY A 86 -5.54 -7.32 -15.66
C GLY A 86 -5.74 -8.70 -16.30
N GLN A 87 -5.19 -9.76 -15.70
CA GLN A 87 -5.35 -11.15 -16.16
C GLN A 87 -6.82 -11.61 -16.15
N LYS A 88 -7.58 -11.20 -15.12
CA LYS A 88 -9.02 -11.48 -15.05
C LYS A 88 -9.78 -10.87 -16.23
N VAL A 89 -9.48 -9.62 -16.56
CA VAL A 89 -10.17 -8.87 -17.62
C VAL A 89 -9.73 -9.32 -19.01
N SER A 90 -8.44 -9.58 -19.20
CA SER A 90 -7.87 -10.01 -20.48
C SER A 90 -8.14 -11.48 -20.81
N HIS A 91 -8.64 -12.27 -19.85
CA HIS A 91 -8.80 -13.72 -19.96
C HIS A 91 -7.48 -14.46 -20.26
N SER A 92 -6.33 -13.84 -19.98
CA SER A 92 -5.01 -14.45 -20.16
C SER A 92 -4.60 -15.35 -19.00
N GLY A 93 -5.39 -15.40 -17.93
CA GLY A 93 -5.17 -16.21 -16.73
C GLY A 93 -6.37 -16.16 -15.78
N VAL A 94 -6.29 -16.91 -14.68
CA VAL A 94 -7.26 -16.84 -13.58
C VAL A 94 -6.69 -15.95 -12.50
N MET A 95 -7.46 -14.95 -12.06
CA MET A 95 -7.08 -14.11 -10.92
C MET A 95 -6.91 -14.99 -9.66
N ASP A 96 -5.70 -15.06 -9.10
CA ASP A 96 -5.43 -15.78 -7.87
C ASP A 96 -4.80 -14.85 -6.82
N PHE A 97 -5.48 -14.71 -5.69
CA PHE A 97 -4.94 -13.94 -4.56
C PHE A 97 -3.61 -14.49 -4.05
N LYS A 98 -3.35 -15.80 -4.23
CA LYS A 98 -2.07 -16.40 -3.87
C LYS A 98 -0.93 -15.78 -4.66
N ASP A 99 -1.13 -15.39 -5.92
CA ASP A 99 -0.08 -14.82 -6.76
C ASP A 99 0.33 -13.42 -6.24
N ILE A 100 -0.63 -12.65 -5.72
CA ILE A 100 -0.35 -11.41 -4.96
C ILE A 100 0.49 -11.70 -3.71
N VAL A 101 0.06 -12.69 -2.91
CA VAL A 101 0.75 -13.06 -1.67
C VAL A 101 2.17 -13.55 -1.97
N PHE A 102 2.37 -14.36 -2.99
CA PHE A 102 3.69 -14.82 -3.44
C PHE A 102 4.54 -13.66 -3.97
N GLY A 103 3.97 -12.72 -4.71
CA GLY A 103 4.67 -11.50 -5.13
C GLY A 103 5.19 -10.68 -3.95
N ILE A 104 4.37 -10.52 -2.91
CA ILE A 104 4.78 -9.87 -1.65
C ILE A 104 5.91 -10.66 -0.98
N TRP A 105 5.76 -11.98 -0.81
CA TRP A 105 6.81 -12.81 -0.20
C TRP A 105 8.13 -12.76 -0.97
N GLY A 106 8.07 -12.74 -2.31
CA GLY A 106 9.24 -12.57 -3.16
C GLY A 106 9.96 -11.26 -2.89
N PHE A 107 9.23 -10.14 -2.80
CA PHE A 107 9.81 -8.85 -2.42
C PHE A 107 10.44 -8.90 -1.01
N MET A 108 9.74 -9.47 -0.02
CA MET A 108 10.25 -9.58 1.36
C MET A 108 11.56 -10.37 1.41
N LEU A 109 11.65 -11.49 0.71
CA LEU A 109 12.84 -12.33 0.65
C LEU A 109 14.02 -11.61 -0.01
N MET A 110 13.78 -10.98 -1.17
CA MET A 110 14.84 -10.25 -1.88
C MET A 110 15.33 -9.04 -1.08
N PHE A 111 14.43 -8.35 -0.38
CA PHE A 111 14.82 -7.27 0.52
C PHE A 111 15.63 -7.77 1.72
N LEU A 112 15.28 -8.93 2.29
CA LEU A 112 16.04 -9.54 3.37
C LEU A 112 17.48 -9.85 2.92
N ILE A 113 17.65 -10.43 1.73
CA ILE A 113 18.98 -10.69 1.14
C ILE A 113 19.77 -9.38 1.01
N PHE A 114 19.15 -8.33 0.44
CA PHE A 114 19.77 -7.02 0.35
C PHE A 114 20.18 -6.46 1.73
N ALA A 115 19.30 -6.55 2.73
CA ALA A 115 19.55 -6.04 4.07
C ALA A 115 20.72 -6.77 4.75
N LEU A 116 20.82 -8.10 4.56
CA LEU A 116 21.94 -8.91 5.05
C LEU A 116 23.26 -8.50 4.39
N ILE A 117 23.29 -8.37 3.06
CA ILE A 117 24.49 -7.94 2.32
C ILE A 117 24.94 -6.55 2.80
N ARG A 118 24.01 -5.59 2.89
CA ARG A 118 24.29 -4.24 3.40
C ARG A 118 24.83 -4.28 4.82
N GLY A 119 24.24 -5.10 5.69
CA GLY A 119 24.69 -5.28 7.08
C GLY A 119 26.11 -5.81 7.18
N ILE A 120 26.45 -6.81 6.37
CA ILE A 120 27.82 -7.37 6.31
C ILE A 120 28.82 -6.32 5.84
N ILE A 121 28.52 -5.57 4.77
CA ILE A 121 29.41 -4.54 4.23
C ILE A 121 29.68 -3.46 5.30
N ILE A 122 28.64 -2.96 5.96
CA ILE A 122 28.78 -1.95 7.03
C ILE A 122 29.61 -2.51 8.18
N GLY A 123 29.36 -3.77 8.58
CA GLY A 123 30.13 -4.44 9.63
C GLY A 123 31.62 -4.56 9.30
N ILE A 124 31.96 -4.94 8.08
CA ILE A 124 33.37 -5.02 7.61
C ILE A 124 34.02 -3.64 7.62
N ILE A 125 33.33 -2.60 7.11
CA ILE A 125 33.85 -1.22 7.10
C ILE A 125 34.15 -0.73 8.52
N HIS A 126 33.26 -1.01 9.47
CA HIS A 126 33.47 -0.63 10.87
C HIS A 126 34.71 -1.32 11.46
N LEU A 127 34.86 -2.62 11.22
CA LEU A 127 35.99 -3.42 11.71
C LEU A 127 37.35 -2.94 11.16
N ILE A 128 37.38 -2.46 9.91
CA ILE A 128 38.61 -1.93 9.28
C ILE A 128 38.92 -0.53 9.81
N LYS A 129 37.90 0.30 10.08
CA LYS A 129 38.08 1.69 10.55
C LYS A 129 38.49 1.78 12.03
N ASP A 130 38.16 0.77 12.83
CA ASP A 130 38.56 0.66 14.24
C ASP A 130 39.98 0.08 14.44
N ARG A 131 40.72 -0.21 13.35
CA ARG A 131 42.15 -0.56 13.36
C ARG A 131 43.00 0.61 12.85
#